data_AF-A0A8J1MUJ6-F1
#
_entry.id   AF-A0A8J1MUJ6-F1
#
_cell.length_a   1.000
_cell.length_b   1.000
_cell.length_c   1.000
_cell.angle_alpha   90.00
_cell.angle_beta   90.00
_cell.angle_gamma   90.00
#
_symmetry.space_group_name_H-M   'P 1'
#
loop_
_entity.id
_entity.type
_entity.pdbx_description
1 polymer ?
#
loop_
_entity_poly.entity_id
_entity_poly.type
_entity_poly.pdbx_seq_one_letter_code
_entity_poly.pdbx_strand_id
1 'polypeptide(L)'
;MSDTEEVEQVEEEYEEEESQEQEEKPKPRLTAPKIPDGDKVDFDDIQKKRQNKDLVELQSLIDTHFEARKKEEEDIIALKERIEKRRAERAEQLRVRAEKEKERQNRLAEEKVRREEQDAMRRAEDDMKKKKALSSMGASYSSYLAKADQKRGKKQTAREQKKKILADRRKPLNVDHMNDDKLREKAKEMWDWLYQLESEKFEMGEKLKKQKYEITTLRNRIDQLQKHSKKAAGGKGKVGGRWK
;
A
#
# COMPACT_ATOMS: atom_id res chain seq x y z
N MET A 1 -5.74 28.20 25.80
CA MET A 1 -5.58 27.10 26.76
C MET A 1 -4.43 26.26 26.24
N SER A 2 -3.23 26.64 26.67
CA SER A 2 -1.95 25.97 26.46
C SER A 2 -1.86 24.77 27.40
N ASP A 3 -1.35 23.63 26.93
CA ASP A 3 -0.95 22.53 27.80
C ASP A 3 0.45 22.10 27.37
N THR A 4 1.40 22.29 28.29
CA THR A 4 2.83 22.01 28.16
C THR A 4 3.11 21.03 29.28
N GLU A 5 3.42 19.78 28.95
CA GLU A 5 3.64 18.72 29.94
C GLU A 5 5.08 18.79 30.45
N GLU A 6 5.19 19.05 31.75
CA GLU A 6 6.40 19.31 32.52
C GLU A 6 6.98 17.98 33.04
N VAL A 7 8.31 17.82 32.96
CA VAL A 7 9.04 16.60 33.36
C VAL A 7 9.49 16.76 34.81
N GLU A 8 8.94 15.94 35.70
CA GLU A 8 9.28 15.91 37.13
C GLU A 8 10.45 14.93 37.37
N GLN A 9 11.56 15.46 37.91
CA GLN A 9 12.73 14.71 38.38
C GLN A 9 12.45 14.18 39.79
N VAL A 10 12.67 12.88 40.02
CA VAL A 10 12.60 12.26 41.34
C VAL A 10 14.03 12.08 41.87
N GLU A 11 14.32 12.80 42.96
CA GLU A 11 15.46 12.65 43.85
C GLU A 11 15.16 11.47 44.79
N GLU A 12 16.02 10.44 44.81
CA GLU A 12 15.93 9.36 45.81
C GLU A 12 17.04 9.53 46.86
N GLU A 13 16.55 9.83 48.05
CA GLU A 13 17.18 9.96 49.36
C GLU A 13 17.62 8.56 49.85
N TYR A 14 18.88 8.40 50.27
CA TYR A 14 19.36 7.16 50.89
C TYR A 14 19.33 7.29 52.42
N GLU A 15 18.47 6.50 53.06
CA GLU A 15 18.36 6.32 54.50
C GLU A 15 19.59 5.61 55.09
N GLU A 16 20.07 6.13 56.21
CA GLU A 16 21.05 5.51 57.11
C GLU A 16 20.36 4.43 57.96
N GLU A 17 20.84 3.18 57.91
CA GLU A 17 20.54 2.18 58.94
C GLU A 17 21.79 1.84 59.77
N GLU A 18 21.60 2.07 61.07
CA GLU A 18 22.45 1.86 62.22
C GLU A 18 22.57 0.36 62.54
N SER A 19 23.79 -0.16 62.77
CA SER A 19 23.98 -1.49 63.38
C SER A 19 25.19 -1.54 64.32
N GLN A 20 24.87 -1.40 65.61
CA GLN A 20 25.33 -2.19 66.77
C GLN A 20 26.83 -2.49 66.95
N GLU A 21 27.45 -1.67 67.79
CA GLU A 21 28.20 -2.03 69.01
C GLU A 21 28.73 -3.48 69.16
N GLN A 22 30.04 -3.68 69.02
CA GLN A 22 30.77 -4.80 69.63
C GLN A 22 32.16 -4.38 70.17
N GLU A 23 32.24 -4.37 71.50
CA GLU A 23 33.36 -4.65 72.41
C GLU A 23 34.80 -4.18 72.08
N GLU A 24 35.28 -3.26 72.93
CA GLU A 24 36.69 -2.92 73.13
C GLU A 24 37.57 -4.14 73.49
N LYS A 25 38.64 -4.35 72.72
CA LYS A 25 39.85 -5.09 73.12
C LYS A 25 41.09 -4.22 72.94
N PRO A 26 42.13 -4.38 73.79
CA PRO A 26 43.08 -3.32 74.11
C PRO A 26 44.07 -3.02 72.99
N LYS A 27 44.31 -1.73 72.74
CA LYS A 27 45.31 -1.18 71.82
C LYS A 27 46.73 -1.68 72.19
N PRO A 28 47.46 -2.38 71.30
CA PRO A 28 48.88 -2.61 71.48
C PRO A 28 49.62 -1.29 71.30
N ARG A 29 50.43 -0.89 72.28
CA ARG A 29 51.35 0.25 72.17
C ARG A 29 52.43 -0.12 71.14
N LEU A 30 52.35 0.46 69.94
CA LEU A 30 53.42 0.39 68.96
C LEU A 30 54.55 1.32 69.43
N THR A 31 55.59 0.74 70.01
CA THR A 31 56.87 1.40 70.25
C THR A 31 57.45 1.85 68.92
N ALA A 32 57.79 3.14 68.80
CA ALA A 32 58.40 3.73 67.61
C ALA A 32 59.62 2.92 67.15
N PRO A 33 59.65 2.45 65.89
CA PRO A 33 60.83 1.80 65.32
C PRO A 33 62.04 2.74 65.40
N LYS A 34 63.10 2.21 65.99
CA LYS A 34 64.42 2.84 66.10
C LYS A 34 64.96 2.99 64.68
N ILE A 35 65.14 4.23 64.22
CA ILE A 35 65.79 4.55 62.95
C ILE A 35 67.25 4.09 63.04
N PRO A 36 67.72 3.13 62.22
CA PRO A 36 69.14 2.91 62.03
C PRO A 36 69.68 4.05 61.15
N ASP A 37 70.73 4.69 61.64
CA ASP A 37 71.47 5.75 60.97
C ASP A 37 71.92 5.34 59.56
N GLY A 38 71.69 6.26 58.62
CA GLY A 38 72.65 6.51 57.54
C GLY A 38 72.60 5.57 56.33
N ASP A 39 71.46 5.50 55.64
CA ASP A 39 71.49 5.38 54.18
C ASP A 39 70.87 6.65 53.59
N LYS A 40 71.64 7.33 52.75
CA LYS A 40 71.16 8.52 52.03
C LYS A 40 69.88 8.13 51.32
N VAL A 41 68.74 8.65 51.78
CA VAL A 41 67.47 8.51 51.10
C VAL A 41 67.65 9.15 49.74
N ASP A 42 67.77 8.31 48.70
CA ASP A 42 68.06 8.78 47.35
C ASP A 42 66.78 9.41 46.82
N PHE A 43 66.71 10.75 46.85
CA PHE A 43 65.51 11.48 46.43
C PHE A 43 65.11 11.17 44.98
N ASP A 44 66.09 10.81 44.16
CA ASP A 44 65.89 10.33 42.78
C ASP A 44 65.18 8.97 42.74
N ASP A 45 65.45 8.06 43.68
CA ASP A 45 64.78 6.75 43.77
C ASP A 45 63.32 6.90 44.23
N ILE A 46 63.06 7.81 45.18
CA ILE A 46 61.69 8.15 45.60
C ILE A 46 60.91 8.76 44.42
N GLN A 47 61.52 9.67 43.68
CA GLN A 47 60.86 10.30 42.53
C GLN A 47 60.60 9.29 41.40
N LYS A 48 61.54 8.38 41.11
CA LYS A 48 61.33 7.29 40.14
C LYS A 48 60.25 6.30 40.59
N LYS A 49 60.22 5.93 41.87
CA LYS A 49 59.16 5.07 42.43
C LYS A 49 57.79 5.74 42.35
N ARG A 50 57.70 7.05 42.59
CA ARG A 50 56.48 7.83 42.41
C ARG A 50 56.05 7.84 40.94
N GLN A 51 56.94 8.16 40.02
CA GLN A 51 56.64 8.15 38.58
C GLN A 51 56.20 6.76 38.09
N ASN A 52 56.87 5.69 38.52
CA ASN A 52 56.46 4.33 38.15
C ASN A 52 55.10 3.96 38.74
N LYS A 53 54.80 4.38 39.98
CA LYS A 53 53.48 4.20 40.59
C LYS A 53 52.40 4.94 39.79
N ASP A 54 52.64 6.22 39.49
CA ASP A 54 51.70 7.06 38.72
C ASP A 54 51.46 6.47 37.31
N LEU A 55 52.50 5.91 36.67
CA LEU A 55 52.38 5.24 35.37
C LEU A 55 51.58 3.94 35.45
N VAL A 56 51.78 3.14 36.49
CA VAL A 56 51.01 1.90 36.70
C VAL A 56 49.55 2.20 37.05
N GLU A 57 49.30 3.21 37.90
CA GLU A 57 47.94 3.66 38.22
C GLU A 57 47.24 4.23 36.99
N LEU A 58 47.93 5.01 36.17
CA LEU A 58 47.40 5.52 34.91
C LEU A 58 47.05 4.37 33.94
N GLN A 59 47.93 3.38 33.79
CA GLN A 59 47.67 2.21 32.96
C GLN A 59 46.46 1.42 33.48
N SER A 60 46.38 1.20 34.79
CA SER A 60 45.25 0.52 35.42
C SER A 60 43.93 1.27 35.21
N LEU A 61 43.94 2.60 35.29
CA LEU A 61 42.76 3.43 35.07
C LEU A 61 42.31 3.38 33.60
N ILE A 62 43.27 3.42 32.67
CA ILE A 62 43.04 3.26 31.24
C ILE A 62 42.36 1.91 30.97
N ASP A 63 42.95 0.81 31.44
CA ASP A 63 42.44 -0.53 31.20
C ASP A 63 41.05 -0.73 31.82
N THR A 64 40.84 -0.24 33.04
CA THR A 64 39.53 -0.27 33.72
C THR A 64 38.47 0.48 32.92
N HIS A 65 38.79 1.66 32.38
CA HIS A 65 37.85 2.45 31.58
C HIS A 65 37.49 1.75 30.26
N PHE A 66 38.48 1.17 29.56
CA PHE A 66 38.24 0.44 28.32
C PHE A 66 37.46 -0.85 28.55
N GLU A 67 37.76 -1.61 29.59
CA GLU A 67 37.02 -2.83 29.94
C GLU A 67 35.58 -2.51 30.36
N ALA A 68 35.38 -1.48 31.18
CA ALA A 68 34.04 -1.03 31.58
C ALA A 68 33.21 -0.62 30.36
N ARG A 69 33.76 0.20 29.47
CA ARG A 69 33.08 0.64 28.25
C ARG A 69 32.81 -0.50 27.30
N LYS A 70 33.76 -1.41 27.11
CA LYS A 70 33.58 -2.59 26.25
C LYS A 70 32.44 -3.47 26.75
N LYS A 71 32.39 -3.72 28.06
CA LYS A 71 31.32 -4.50 28.69
C LYS A 71 29.96 -3.81 28.54
N GLU A 72 29.91 -2.50 28.74
CA GLU A 72 28.68 -1.71 28.53
C GLU A 72 28.22 -1.75 27.07
N GLU A 73 29.13 -1.60 26.10
CA GLU A 73 28.82 -1.68 24.68
C GLU A 73 28.30 -3.08 24.29
N GLU A 74 28.91 -4.14 24.81
CA GLU A 74 28.45 -5.52 24.62
C GLU A 74 27.03 -5.74 25.19
N ASP A 75 26.75 -5.23 26.40
CA ASP A 75 25.44 -5.31 27.04
C ASP A 75 24.36 -4.53 26.26
N ILE A 76 24.70 -3.33 25.76
CA ILE A 76 23.82 -2.52 24.91
C ILE A 76 23.52 -3.25 23.59
N ILE A 77 24.53 -3.86 22.97
CA ILE A 77 24.35 -4.63 21.73
C ILE A 77 23.44 -5.83 21.99
N ALA A 78 23.71 -6.62 23.03
CA ALA A 78 22.89 -7.77 23.39
C ALA A 78 21.42 -7.38 23.70
N LEU A 79 21.21 -6.24 24.34
CA LEU A 79 19.87 -5.72 24.61
C LEU A 79 19.15 -5.29 23.31
N LYS A 80 19.86 -4.60 22.40
CA LYS A 80 19.32 -4.20 21.08
C LYS A 80 18.93 -5.42 20.25
N GLU A 81 19.79 -6.44 20.17
CA GLU A 81 19.50 -7.68 19.47
C GLU A 81 18.25 -8.38 20.03
N ARG A 82 18.08 -8.40 21.37
CA ARG A 82 16.89 -8.97 22.01
C ARG A 82 15.62 -8.18 21.67
N ILE A 83 15.70 -6.85 21.63
CA ILE A 83 14.58 -5.99 21.25
C ILE A 83 14.23 -6.21 19.77
N GLU A 84 15.22 -6.26 18.90
CA GLU A 84 15.05 -6.49 17.47
C GLU A 84 14.42 -7.85 17.19
N LYS A 85 14.90 -8.91 17.85
CA LYS A 85 14.30 -10.24 17.78
C LYS A 85 12.83 -10.24 18.19
N ARG A 86 12.46 -9.59 19.30
CA ARG A 86 11.06 -9.46 19.72
C ARG A 86 10.22 -8.67 18.72
N ARG A 87 10.78 -7.62 18.10
CA ARG A 87 10.08 -6.86 17.05
C ARG A 87 9.85 -7.71 15.80
N ALA A 88 10.85 -8.47 15.38
CA ALA A 88 10.74 -9.41 14.25
C ALA A 88 9.70 -10.50 14.53
N GLU A 89 9.69 -11.08 15.73
CA GLU A 89 8.68 -12.07 16.14
C GLU A 89 7.26 -11.50 16.12
N ARG A 90 7.05 -10.27 16.60
CA ARG A 90 5.74 -9.60 16.51
C ARG A 90 5.33 -9.31 15.07
N ALA A 91 6.26 -8.85 14.23
CA ALA A 91 6.01 -8.61 12.82
C ALA A 91 5.61 -9.92 12.09
N GLU A 92 6.30 -11.02 12.40
CA GLU A 92 5.99 -12.34 11.84
C GLU A 92 4.64 -12.86 12.33
N GLN A 93 4.30 -12.67 13.62
CA GLN A 93 2.96 -13.00 14.13
C GLN A 93 1.85 -12.23 13.42
N LEU A 94 2.05 -10.94 13.14
CA LEU A 94 1.10 -10.13 12.37
C LEU A 94 0.98 -10.62 10.92
N ARG A 95 2.11 -10.97 10.29
CA ARG A 95 2.16 -11.52 8.92
C ARG A 95 1.36 -12.83 8.83
N VAL A 96 1.60 -13.76 9.76
CA VAL A 96 0.88 -15.04 9.83
C VAL A 96 -0.61 -14.84 10.11
N ARG A 97 -1.00 -13.89 10.98
CA ARG A 97 -2.41 -13.57 11.21
C ARG A 97 -3.07 -12.99 9.96
N ALA A 98 -2.40 -12.07 9.27
CA ALA A 98 -2.90 -11.48 8.03
C ALA A 98 -3.04 -12.53 6.91
N GLU A 99 -2.08 -13.43 6.79
CA GLU A 99 -2.11 -14.54 5.83
C GLU A 99 -3.26 -15.51 6.11
N LYS A 100 -3.45 -15.92 7.38
CA LYS A 100 -4.57 -16.79 7.78
C LYS A 100 -5.93 -16.13 7.54
N GLU A 101 -6.07 -14.83 7.81
CA GLU A 101 -7.33 -14.13 7.51
C GLU A 101 -7.57 -14.02 6.00
N LYS A 102 -6.52 -13.74 5.21
CA LYS A 102 -6.60 -13.73 3.75
C LYS A 102 -6.97 -15.10 3.20
N GLU A 103 -6.39 -16.18 3.71
CA GLU A 103 -6.73 -17.55 3.34
C GLU A 103 -8.19 -17.88 3.67
N ARG A 104 -8.68 -17.47 4.85
CA ARG A 104 -10.09 -17.64 5.23
C ARG A 104 -11.03 -16.89 4.29
N GLN A 105 -10.71 -15.65 3.95
CA GLN A 105 -11.48 -14.87 2.97
C GLN A 105 -11.46 -15.51 1.58
N ASN A 106 -10.30 -16.01 1.14
CA ASN A 106 -10.15 -16.71 -0.12
C ASN A 106 -10.98 -18.01 -0.17
N ARG A 107 -10.96 -18.81 0.90
CA ARG A 107 -11.77 -20.04 0.99
C ARG A 107 -13.27 -19.75 0.93
N LEU A 108 -13.73 -18.70 1.61
CA LEU A 108 -15.13 -18.26 1.54
C LEU A 108 -15.50 -17.74 0.14
N ALA A 109 -14.59 -17.02 -0.51
CA ALA A 109 -14.77 -16.56 -1.88
C ALA A 109 -14.81 -17.73 -2.87
N GLU A 110 -13.92 -18.73 -2.72
CA GLU A 110 -13.86 -19.92 -3.57
C GLU A 110 -15.07 -20.84 -3.36
N GLU A 111 -15.52 -21.03 -2.12
CA GLU A 111 -16.75 -21.78 -1.83
C GLU A 111 -17.99 -21.09 -2.42
N LYS A 112 -18.04 -19.75 -2.33
CA LYS A 112 -19.09 -18.94 -2.95
C LYS A 112 -19.04 -19.05 -4.47
N VAL A 113 -17.86 -19.00 -5.09
CA VAL A 113 -17.68 -19.18 -6.53
C VAL A 113 -18.10 -20.59 -6.95
N ARG A 114 -17.70 -21.64 -6.23
CA ARG A 114 -18.09 -23.02 -6.52
C ARG A 114 -19.61 -23.23 -6.41
N ARG A 115 -20.25 -22.60 -5.41
CA ARG A 115 -21.71 -22.62 -5.25
C ARG A 115 -22.41 -21.84 -6.38
N GLU A 116 -21.87 -20.68 -6.76
CA GLU A 116 -22.36 -19.90 -7.90
C GLU A 116 -22.19 -20.64 -9.23
N GLU A 117 -21.11 -21.41 -9.40
CA GLU A 117 -20.86 -22.25 -10.58
C GLU A 117 -21.81 -23.45 -10.64
N GLN A 118 -22.06 -24.14 -9.52
CA GLN A 118 -23.05 -25.22 -9.46
C GLN A 118 -24.48 -24.71 -9.70
N ASP A 119 -24.86 -23.57 -9.12
CA ASP A 119 -26.16 -22.95 -9.35
C ASP A 119 -26.28 -22.40 -10.80
N ALA A 120 -25.19 -21.92 -11.39
CA ALA A 120 -25.15 -21.50 -12.79
C ALA A 120 -25.28 -22.69 -13.74
N MET A 121 -24.61 -23.81 -13.45
CA MET A 121 -24.70 -25.05 -14.22
C MET A 121 -26.10 -25.64 -14.15
N ARG A 122 -26.72 -25.70 -12.96
CA ARG A 122 -28.11 -26.14 -12.78
C ARG A 122 -29.11 -25.23 -13.48
N ARG A 123 -28.93 -23.89 -13.38
CA ARG A 123 -29.78 -22.93 -14.14
C ARG A 123 -29.59 -23.06 -15.65
N ALA A 124 -28.38 -23.32 -16.13
CA ALA A 124 -28.10 -23.53 -17.54
C ALA A 124 -28.71 -24.84 -18.05
N GLU A 125 -28.68 -25.90 -17.25
CA GLU A 125 -29.33 -27.18 -17.57
C GLU A 125 -30.86 -27.04 -17.59
N ASP A 126 -31.45 -26.36 -16.59
CA ASP A 126 -32.88 -26.06 -16.55
C ASP A 126 -33.30 -25.14 -17.72
N ASP A 127 -32.52 -24.12 -18.06
CA ASP A 127 -32.78 -23.23 -19.19
C ASP A 127 -32.57 -23.95 -20.54
N MET A 128 -31.62 -24.89 -20.65
CA MET A 128 -31.47 -25.75 -21.83
C MET A 128 -32.63 -26.73 -21.96
N LYS A 129 -33.09 -27.33 -20.86
CA LYS A 129 -34.25 -28.23 -20.84
C LYS A 129 -35.54 -27.47 -21.18
N LYS A 130 -35.70 -26.24 -20.67
CA LYS A 130 -36.78 -25.32 -21.06
C LYS A 130 -36.66 -24.88 -22.52
N LYS A 131 -35.47 -24.51 -23.02
CA LYS A 131 -35.22 -24.21 -24.43
C LYS A 131 -35.55 -25.39 -25.33
N LYS A 132 -35.18 -26.61 -24.94
CA LYS A 132 -35.49 -27.84 -25.68
C LYS A 132 -37.00 -28.11 -25.72
N ALA A 133 -37.71 -27.87 -24.61
CA ALA A 133 -39.17 -27.98 -24.55
C ALA A 133 -39.88 -26.86 -25.36
N LEU A 134 -39.35 -25.63 -25.35
CA LEU A 134 -39.97 -24.46 -25.98
C LEU A 134 -39.56 -24.28 -27.44
N SER A 135 -38.44 -24.88 -27.87
CA SER A 135 -38.08 -25.05 -29.29
C SER A 135 -39.04 -25.99 -30.02
N SER A 136 -39.83 -26.77 -29.29
CA SER A 136 -40.96 -27.54 -29.84
C SER A 136 -42.21 -26.69 -30.07
N MET A 137 -42.29 -25.44 -29.58
CA MET A 137 -43.52 -24.63 -29.54
C MET A 137 -43.41 -23.26 -30.23
N GLY A 138 -42.53 -23.14 -31.24
CA GLY A 138 -42.61 -22.08 -32.24
C GLY A 138 -41.58 -20.94 -32.13
N ALA A 139 -41.20 -20.43 -33.29
CA ALA A 139 -40.05 -19.55 -33.55
C ALA A 139 -40.07 -18.17 -32.83
N SER A 140 -41.20 -17.73 -32.27
CA SER A 140 -41.29 -16.44 -31.57
C SER A 140 -40.70 -16.45 -30.16
N TYR A 141 -40.71 -17.59 -29.46
CA TYR A 141 -40.19 -17.67 -28.09
C TYR A 141 -38.65 -17.71 -28.03
N SER A 142 -38.02 -18.22 -29.09
CA SER A 142 -36.56 -18.28 -29.25
C SER A 142 -35.90 -16.90 -29.26
N SER A 143 -36.58 -15.86 -29.79
CA SER A 143 -36.07 -14.48 -29.81
C SER A 143 -36.06 -13.83 -28.42
N TYR A 144 -37.05 -14.14 -27.58
CA TYR A 144 -37.15 -13.58 -26.23
C TYR A 144 -36.05 -14.14 -25.31
N LEU A 145 -35.76 -15.45 -25.42
CA LEU A 145 -34.68 -16.07 -24.68
C LEU A 145 -33.28 -15.61 -25.12
N ALA A 146 -33.07 -15.36 -26.42
CA ALA A 146 -31.79 -14.81 -26.90
C ALA A 146 -31.53 -13.38 -26.38
N LYS A 147 -32.58 -12.54 -26.28
CA LYS A 147 -32.48 -11.20 -25.67
C LYS A 147 -32.26 -11.26 -24.15
N ALA A 148 -32.84 -12.24 -23.47
CA ALA A 148 -32.63 -12.44 -22.03
C ALA A 148 -31.22 -12.93 -21.70
N ASP A 149 -30.65 -13.81 -22.53
CA ASP A 149 -29.27 -14.33 -22.37
C ASP A 149 -28.22 -13.23 -22.62
N GLN A 150 -28.42 -12.39 -23.64
CA GLN A 150 -27.53 -11.23 -23.88
C GLN A 150 -27.50 -10.24 -22.70
N LYS A 151 -28.54 -10.20 -21.86
CA LYS A 151 -28.62 -9.35 -20.67
C LYS A 151 -28.03 -10.01 -19.41
N ARG A 152 -27.79 -11.33 -19.43
CA ARG A 152 -27.34 -12.13 -18.26
C ARG A 152 -25.85 -12.46 -18.26
N GLY A 153 -25.17 -12.40 -19.40
CA GLY A 153 -23.71 -12.49 -19.44
C GLY A 153 -23.08 -11.25 -18.82
N LYS A 154 -22.07 -11.43 -17.93
CA LYS A 154 -21.23 -10.40 -17.26
C LYS A 154 -20.46 -9.49 -18.24
N LYS A 155 -21.05 -9.01 -19.33
CA LYS A 155 -20.50 -7.92 -20.13
C LYS A 155 -20.76 -6.66 -19.35
N GLN A 156 -19.67 -6.05 -18.88
CA GLN A 156 -19.71 -4.77 -18.21
C GLN A 156 -20.61 -3.82 -19.00
N THR A 157 -21.66 -3.31 -18.36
CA THR A 157 -22.63 -2.47 -19.06
C THR A 157 -21.92 -1.23 -19.61
N ALA A 158 -22.41 -0.63 -20.70
CA ALA A 158 -21.83 0.61 -21.23
C ALA A 158 -21.73 1.71 -20.15
N ARG A 159 -22.64 1.69 -19.16
CA ARG A 159 -22.61 2.56 -17.98
C ARG A 159 -21.42 2.25 -17.06
N GLU A 160 -21.19 0.99 -16.73
CA GLU A 160 -20.06 0.57 -15.90
C GLU A 160 -18.72 0.81 -16.60
N GLN A 161 -18.63 0.55 -17.91
CA GLN A 161 -17.43 0.84 -18.72
C GLN A 161 -17.14 2.34 -18.70
N LYS A 162 -18.15 3.20 -18.94
CA LYS A 162 -18.01 4.66 -18.83
C LYS A 162 -17.55 5.07 -17.43
N LYS A 163 -18.16 4.51 -16.37
CA LYS A 163 -17.78 4.82 -14.98
C LYS A 163 -16.33 4.42 -14.69
N LYS A 164 -15.91 3.24 -15.15
CA LYS A 164 -14.52 2.77 -15.01
C LYS A 164 -13.54 3.70 -15.73
N ILE A 165 -13.78 4.01 -17.00
CA ILE A 165 -12.91 4.90 -17.78
C ILE A 165 -12.81 6.29 -17.14
N LEU A 166 -13.92 6.85 -16.64
CA LEU A 166 -13.90 8.15 -15.96
C LEU A 166 -13.17 8.11 -14.63
N ALA A 167 -13.30 7.02 -13.87
CA ALA A 167 -12.54 6.82 -12.64
C ALA A 167 -11.03 6.70 -12.93
N ASP A 168 -10.65 5.92 -13.94
CA ASP A 168 -9.25 5.73 -14.36
C ASP A 168 -8.61 7.06 -14.83
N ARG A 169 -9.40 7.96 -15.46
CA ARG A 169 -8.95 9.31 -15.88
C ARG A 169 -8.86 10.30 -14.72
N ARG A 170 -9.59 10.09 -13.63
CA ARG A 170 -9.65 11.03 -12.50
C ARG A 170 -8.46 10.80 -11.56
N LYS A 171 -7.45 11.65 -11.68
CA LYS A 171 -6.34 11.67 -10.71
C LYS A 171 -6.83 12.26 -9.37
N PRO A 172 -6.58 11.61 -8.23
CA PRO A 172 -6.88 12.18 -6.93
C PRO A 172 -6.05 13.45 -6.74
N LEU A 173 -6.69 14.49 -6.19
CA LEU A 173 -6.03 15.76 -5.91
C LEU A 173 -5.58 15.75 -4.46
N ASN A 174 -4.27 15.84 -4.23
CA ASN A 174 -3.69 16.02 -2.90
C ASN A 174 -3.03 17.40 -2.86
N VAL A 175 -3.65 18.35 -2.14
CA VAL A 175 -3.21 19.75 -2.09
C VAL A 175 -3.05 20.28 -0.66
N ASP A 176 -3.44 19.50 0.35
CA ASP A 176 -3.55 19.97 1.74
C ASP A 176 -2.20 20.29 2.40
N HIS A 177 -1.09 19.88 1.77
CA HIS A 177 0.27 20.03 2.31
C HIS A 177 1.17 20.85 1.36
N MET A 178 0.57 21.53 0.37
CA MET A 178 1.29 22.31 -0.64
C MET A 178 1.44 23.76 -0.19
N ASN A 179 2.57 24.40 -0.54
CA ASN A 179 2.78 25.83 -0.33
C ASN A 179 2.13 26.66 -1.46
N ASP A 180 2.01 27.97 -1.26
CA ASP A 180 1.34 28.89 -2.19
C ASP A 180 1.85 28.81 -3.63
N ASP A 181 3.18 28.76 -3.82
CA ASP A 181 3.77 28.69 -5.15
C ASP A 181 3.41 27.38 -5.87
N LYS A 182 3.50 26.24 -5.19
CA LYS A 182 3.09 24.95 -5.75
C LYS A 182 1.58 24.87 -5.99
N LEU A 183 0.76 25.53 -5.16
CA LEU A 183 -0.68 25.62 -5.38
C LEU A 183 -1.01 26.42 -6.65
N ARG A 184 -0.28 27.50 -6.93
CA ARG A 184 -0.42 28.28 -8.18
C ARG A 184 -0.05 27.44 -9.41
N GLU A 185 1.05 26.70 -9.34
CA GLU A 185 1.45 25.77 -10.40
C GLU A 185 0.39 24.69 -10.62
N LYS A 186 -0.12 24.09 -9.54
CA LYS A 186 -1.15 23.04 -9.62
C LYS A 186 -2.47 23.57 -10.17
N ALA A 187 -2.86 24.78 -9.80
CA ALA A 187 -4.04 25.44 -10.36
C ALA A 187 -3.89 25.67 -11.87
N LYS A 188 -2.70 26.08 -12.34
CA LYS A 188 -2.41 26.25 -13.76
C LYS A 188 -2.48 24.91 -14.51
N GLU A 189 -1.86 23.85 -13.99
CA GLU A 189 -1.95 22.50 -14.57
C GLU A 189 -3.39 22.01 -14.69
N MET A 190 -4.21 22.24 -13.65
CA MET A 190 -5.63 21.86 -13.68
C MET A 190 -6.43 22.68 -14.69
N TRP A 191 -6.12 23.98 -14.84
CA TRP A 191 -6.74 24.84 -15.84
C TRP A 191 -6.39 24.41 -17.25
N ASP A 192 -5.10 24.14 -17.53
CA ASP A 192 -4.64 23.63 -18.82
C ASP A 192 -5.31 22.29 -19.16
N TRP A 193 -5.44 21.39 -18.18
CA TRP A 193 -6.14 20.11 -18.35
C TRP A 193 -7.63 20.29 -18.66
N LEU A 194 -8.31 21.22 -17.98
CA LEU A 194 -9.71 21.54 -18.25
C LEU A 194 -9.88 22.10 -19.67
N TYR A 195 -9.00 23.05 -20.06
CA TYR A 195 -9.01 23.66 -21.39
C TYR A 195 -8.82 22.62 -22.50
N GLN A 196 -7.89 21.67 -22.31
CA GLN A 196 -7.71 20.56 -23.24
C GLN A 196 -8.99 19.73 -23.39
N LEU A 197 -9.63 19.34 -22.28
CA LEU A 197 -10.87 18.55 -22.31
C LEU A 197 -12.03 19.30 -22.99
N GLU A 198 -12.14 20.61 -22.78
CA GLU A 198 -13.13 21.45 -23.46
C GLU A 198 -12.88 21.53 -24.97
N SER A 199 -11.61 21.66 -25.37
CA SER A 199 -11.19 21.69 -26.77
C SER A 199 -11.52 20.37 -27.47
N GLU A 200 -11.14 19.22 -26.88
CA GLU A 200 -11.47 17.89 -27.41
C GLU A 200 -12.99 17.67 -27.52
N LYS A 201 -13.76 18.14 -26.52
CA LYS A 201 -15.23 18.07 -26.54
C LYS A 201 -15.81 18.87 -27.70
N PHE A 202 -15.27 20.07 -27.95
CA PHE A 202 -15.70 20.92 -29.05
C PHE A 202 -15.44 20.25 -30.41
N GLU A 203 -14.22 19.77 -30.64
CA GLU A 203 -13.85 19.06 -31.89
C GLU A 203 -14.73 17.83 -32.13
N MET A 204 -14.98 17.03 -31.09
CA MET A 204 -15.86 15.87 -31.18
C MET A 204 -17.31 16.28 -31.48
N GLY A 205 -17.76 17.43 -30.97
CA GLY A 205 -19.05 18.02 -31.28
C GLY A 205 -19.18 18.41 -32.76
N GLU A 206 -18.18 19.09 -33.31
CA GLU A 206 -18.14 19.47 -34.74
C GLU A 206 -18.07 18.23 -35.64
N LYS A 207 -17.24 17.25 -35.28
CA LYS A 207 -17.16 15.96 -35.97
C LYS A 207 -18.51 15.25 -36.00
N LEU A 208 -19.24 15.22 -34.88
CA LEU A 208 -20.57 14.61 -34.81
C LEU A 208 -21.58 15.34 -35.71
N LYS A 209 -21.54 16.68 -35.78
CA LYS A 209 -22.40 17.46 -36.69
C LYS A 209 -22.12 17.09 -38.15
N LYS A 210 -20.84 17.04 -38.54
CA LYS A 210 -20.42 16.63 -39.89
C LYS A 210 -20.89 15.21 -40.22
N GLN A 211 -20.67 14.26 -39.32
CA GLN A 211 -21.11 12.87 -39.49
C GLN A 211 -22.63 12.74 -39.63
N LYS A 212 -23.42 13.51 -38.86
CA LYS A 212 -24.88 13.54 -39.01
C LYS A 212 -25.31 14.01 -40.39
N TYR A 213 -24.67 15.04 -40.93
CA TYR A 213 -24.91 15.52 -42.29
C TYR A 213 -24.54 14.44 -43.32
N GLU A 214 -23.35 13.86 -43.22
CA GLU A 214 -22.89 12.79 -44.11
C GLU A 214 -23.86 11.58 -44.11
N ILE A 215 -24.30 11.13 -42.93
CA ILE A 215 -25.29 10.05 -42.81
C ILE A 215 -26.59 10.40 -43.54
N THR A 216 -27.07 11.64 -43.40
CA THR A 216 -28.31 12.10 -44.05
C THR A 216 -28.15 12.09 -45.57
N THR A 217 -27.04 12.61 -46.08
CA THR A 217 -26.72 12.62 -47.51
C THR A 217 -26.56 11.21 -48.06
N LEU A 218 -25.87 10.32 -47.34
CA LEU A 218 -25.70 8.93 -47.74
C LEU A 218 -27.01 8.17 -47.79
N ARG A 219 -27.92 8.38 -46.82
CA ARG A 219 -29.28 7.81 -46.85
C ARG A 219 -30.04 8.25 -48.09
N ASN A 220 -30.04 9.55 -48.40
CA ASN A 220 -30.68 10.08 -49.61
C ASN A 220 -30.08 9.48 -50.89
N ARG A 221 -28.76 9.28 -50.93
CA ARG A 221 -28.07 8.65 -52.07
C ARG A 221 -28.45 7.18 -52.21
N ILE A 222 -28.56 6.44 -51.11
CA ILE A 222 -29.04 5.04 -51.12
C ILE A 222 -30.47 4.98 -51.69
N ASP A 223 -31.36 5.84 -51.22
CA ASP A 223 -32.75 5.88 -51.69
C ASP A 223 -32.84 6.22 -53.19
N GLN A 224 -31.98 7.11 -53.68
CA GLN A 224 -31.88 7.42 -55.11
C GLN A 224 -31.40 6.19 -55.90
N LEU A 225 -30.36 5.51 -55.44
CA LEU A 225 -29.79 4.33 -56.10
C LEU A 225 -30.74 3.13 -56.10
N GLN A 226 -31.57 3.00 -55.07
CA GLN A 226 -32.58 1.94 -54.98
C GLN A 226 -33.75 2.13 -55.96
N LYS A 227 -33.99 3.35 -56.46
CA LYS A 227 -35.12 3.64 -57.38
C LYS A 227 -34.98 2.99 -58.77
N HIS A 228 -33.83 2.42 -59.15
CA HIS A 228 -33.62 1.92 -60.51
C HIS A 228 -33.88 0.42 -60.75
N SER A 229 -34.18 -0.40 -59.74
CA SER A 229 -34.28 -1.86 -59.97
C SER A 229 -35.66 -2.38 -60.39
N LYS A 230 -36.73 -1.59 -60.31
CA LYS A 230 -38.10 -2.08 -60.63
C LYS A 230 -38.51 -1.95 -62.11
N LYS A 231 -37.72 -1.29 -62.97
CA LYS A 231 -38.06 -1.15 -64.40
C LYS A 231 -37.38 -2.16 -65.34
N ALA A 232 -36.44 -2.99 -64.85
CA ALA A 232 -35.78 -4.03 -65.65
C ALA A 232 -36.43 -5.43 -65.53
N ALA A 233 -37.45 -5.61 -64.69
CA ALA A 233 -38.17 -6.88 -64.52
C ALA A 233 -39.61 -6.88 -65.06
N GLY A 234 -39.98 -5.86 -65.86
CA GLY A 234 -41.33 -5.73 -66.46
C GLY A 234 -41.34 -5.60 -67.99
N GLY A 235 -40.18 -5.74 -68.65
CA GLY A 235 -40.03 -5.54 -70.10
C GLY A 235 -39.67 -6.82 -70.84
N LYS A 236 -40.56 -7.84 -70.84
CA LYS A 236 -40.58 -8.83 -71.92
C LYS A 236 -41.76 -8.51 -72.82
N GLY A 237 -41.44 -7.95 -73.98
CA GLY A 237 -42.38 -7.51 -74.98
C GLY A 237 -43.26 -8.65 -75.47
N LYS A 238 -44.56 -8.39 -75.52
CA LYS A 238 -45.52 -9.14 -76.33
C LYS A 238 -45.86 -8.26 -77.53
N VAL A 239 -44.96 -8.23 -78.52
CA VAL A 239 -45.26 -7.69 -79.84
C VAL A 239 -46.10 -8.76 -80.55
N GLY A 240 -47.41 -8.72 -80.34
CA GLY A 240 -48.37 -9.50 -81.09
C GLY A 240 -48.58 -8.86 -82.46
N GLY A 241 -47.85 -9.34 -83.46
CA GLY A 241 -48.07 -8.98 -84.86
C GLY A 241 -49.45 -9.41 -85.32
N ARG A 242 -50.27 -8.45 -85.74
CA ARG A 242 -51.48 -8.66 -86.52
C ARG A 242 -51.12 -8.43 -87.97
N TRP A 243 -50.86 -9.52 -88.70
CA TRP A 243 -50.78 -9.50 -90.15
C TRP A 243 -52.19 -9.56 -90.75
N LYS A 244 -52.34 -8.86 -91.88
CA LYS A 244 -53.51 -8.78 -92.74
C LYS A 244 -53.59 -10.03 -93.62
#